data_AF-A0A918WML9-F1
#
_entry.id   AF-A0A918WML9-F1
#
_cell.length_a   1.000
_cell.length_b   1.000
_cell.length_c   1.000
_cell.angle_alpha   90.00
_cell.angle_beta   90.00
_cell.angle_gamma   90.00
#
_symmetry.space_group_name_H-M   'P 1'
#
loop_
_entity.id
_entity.type
_entity.pdbx_description
1 polymer ?
#
loop_
_entity_poly.entity_id
_entity_poly.type
_entity_poly.pdbx_seq_one_letter_code
_entity_poly.pdbx_strand_id
1 'polypeptide(L)'
;MLGYKTTLLCAAFTAAMASAAAAQGTADCDAQFTALDTDGNGFLSDTEAPRDYARTRIDAITLQETGISPAEFAALCASENWAENKPEEGAPFEGANSFTEEQARDRALAWDVTGVSALTLDEQGIWRGEGQLAGAAVSVAIDYKGNVVTTPKS
;
A
#
# COMPACT_ATOMS: atom_id res chain seq x y z
N MET A 1 -1.59 -31.16 -70.14
CA MET A 1 -0.42 -30.29 -70.34
C MET A 1 0.10 -29.84 -68.97
N LEU A 2 1.42 -29.79 -68.84
CA LEU A 2 2.29 -29.18 -67.79
C LEU A 2 1.55 -28.25 -66.79
N GLY A 3 1.73 -28.29 -65.47
CA GLY A 3 2.89 -28.65 -64.64
C GLY A 3 3.57 -27.38 -64.12
N TYR A 4 3.49 -27.06 -62.81
CA TYR A 4 4.58 -26.43 -62.05
C TYR A 4 4.40 -26.57 -60.53
N LYS A 5 5.54 -26.72 -59.86
CA LYS A 5 5.80 -26.98 -58.44
C LYS A 5 5.54 -25.73 -57.58
N THR A 6 5.40 -25.90 -56.26
CA THR A 6 6.37 -25.39 -55.24
C THR A 6 5.79 -25.58 -53.83
N THR A 7 6.44 -26.47 -53.08
CA THR A 7 6.43 -26.54 -51.61
C THR A 7 7.02 -25.26 -51.02
N LEU A 8 6.43 -24.67 -49.98
CA LEU A 8 7.20 -24.24 -48.80
C LEU A 8 6.31 -23.93 -47.59
N LEU A 9 6.86 -24.34 -46.45
CA LEU A 9 6.48 -24.15 -45.06
C LEU A 9 6.14 -22.70 -44.64
N CYS A 10 5.53 -22.66 -43.45
CA CYS A 10 5.75 -21.72 -42.35
C CYS A 10 4.74 -20.57 -42.18
N ALA A 11 3.85 -20.75 -41.21
CA ALA A 11 3.85 -19.84 -40.06
C ALA A 11 3.28 -20.61 -38.86
N ALA A 12 4.17 -21.02 -37.95
CA ALA A 12 3.79 -21.39 -36.60
C ALA A 12 3.04 -20.20 -36.00
N PHE A 13 1.81 -20.43 -35.54
CA PHE A 13 1.07 -19.46 -34.74
C PHE A 13 1.75 -19.43 -33.36
N THR A 14 2.77 -18.59 -33.20
CA THR A 14 3.37 -18.34 -31.89
C THR A 14 2.33 -17.64 -31.04
N ALA A 15 1.72 -18.38 -30.11
CA ALA A 15 0.96 -17.83 -29.01
C ALA A 15 1.91 -17.05 -28.11
N ALA A 16 2.03 -15.74 -28.36
CA ALA A 16 2.60 -14.80 -27.40
C ALA A 16 1.48 -14.36 -26.44
N MET A 17 1.10 -15.23 -25.50
CA MET A 17 0.37 -14.82 -24.30
C MET A 17 1.41 -14.45 -23.23
N ALA A 18 2.15 -13.35 -23.48
CA ALA A 18 2.96 -12.71 -22.45
C ALA A 18 2.04 -11.78 -21.63
N SER A 19 1.52 -12.33 -20.54
CA SER A 19 0.98 -11.68 -19.33
C SER A 19 0.49 -10.22 -19.45
N ALA A 20 -0.83 -10.04 -19.57
CA ALA A 20 -1.51 -8.76 -19.32
C ALA A 20 -1.37 -8.27 -17.86
N ALA A 21 -0.96 -9.12 -16.93
CA ALA A 21 -0.89 -8.82 -15.50
C ALA A 21 0.11 -7.69 -15.12
N ALA A 22 1.22 -7.54 -15.86
CA ALA A 22 2.21 -6.50 -15.55
C ALA A 22 1.83 -5.10 -16.07
N ALA A 23 1.02 -5.02 -17.12
CA ALA A 23 0.53 -3.75 -17.68
C ALA A 23 -0.70 -3.22 -16.93
N GLN A 24 -1.46 -4.11 -16.28
CA GLN A 24 -2.62 -3.73 -15.46
C GLN A 24 -2.19 -3.05 -14.16
N GLY A 25 -1.13 -3.54 -13.50
CA GLY A 25 -0.64 -2.95 -12.25
C GLY A 25 -0.21 -1.48 -12.40
N THR A 26 0.51 -1.12 -13.46
CA THR A 26 0.95 0.28 -13.67
C THR A 26 -0.20 1.21 -14.06
N ALA A 27 -1.14 0.74 -14.91
CA ALA A 27 -2.32 1.52 -15.30
C ALA A 27 -3.25 1.79 -14.11
N ASP A 28 -3.34 0.84 -13.17
CA ASP A 28 -4.11 1.01 -11.93
C ASP A 28 -3.44 2.02 -10.98
N CYS A 29 -2.10 2.09 -10.95
CA CYS A 29 -1.37 3.10 -10.16
C CYS A 29 -1.58 4.52 -10.70
N ASP A 30 -1.49 4.75 -12.02
CA ASP A 30 -1.72 6.08 -12.60
C ASP A 30 -3.15 6.59 -12.34
N ALA A 31 -4.13 5.69 -12.43
CA ALA A 31 -5.53 5.99 -12.12
C ALA A 31 -5.73 6.30 -10.64
N GLN A 32 -5.07 5.56 -9.74
CA GLN A 32 -5.09 5.85 -8.30
C GLN A 32 -4.45 7.19 -7.98
N PHE A 33 -3.29 7.50 -8.54
CA PHE A 33 -2.65 8.81 -8.37
C PHE A 33 -3.60 9.93 -8.78
N THR A 34 -4.18 9.83 -9.97
CA THR A 34 -5.11 10.84 -10.50
C THR A 34 -6.36 10.98 -9.63
N ALA A 35 -6.82 9.90 -8.99
CA ALA A 35 -7.96 9.94 -8.09
C ALA A 35 -7.63 10.58 -6.73
N LEU A 36 -6.37 10.49 -6.29
CA LEU A 36 -5.90 11.04 -5.02
C LEU A 36 -5.50 12.53 -5.15
N ASP A 37 -4.88 12.93 -6.28
CA ASP A 37 -4.48 14.31 -6.61
C ASP A 37 -5.72 15.18 -6.85
N THR A 38 -6.37 15.60 -5.77
CA THR A 38 -7.69 16.24 -5.80
C THR A 38 -7.59 17.73 -6.07
N ASP A 39 -6.44 18.33 -5.77
CA ASP A 39 -6.17 19.72 -6.10
C ASP A 39 -5.53 19.91 -7.49
N GLY A 40 -5.06 18.82 -8.12
CA GLY A 40 -4.52 18.80 -9.49
C GLY A 40 -3.16 19.46 -9.60
N ASN A 41 -2.40 19.52 -8.50
CA ASN A 41 -1.09 20.16 -8.48
C ASN A 41 0.03 19.24 -9.02
N GLY A 42 -0.27 17.96 -9.27
CA GLY A 42 0.67 16.97 -9.79
C GLY A 42 1.52 16.28 -8.73
N PHE A 43 1.20 16.44 -7.45
CA PHE A 43 1.84 15.81 -6.29
C PHE A 43 0.77 15.42 -5.26
N LEU A 44 0.95 14.28 -4.60
CA LEU A 44 0.10 13.92 -3.48
C LEU A 44 0.64 14.55 -2.21
N SER A 45 -0.24 15.18 -1.43
CA SER A 45 0.00 15.63 -0.06
C SER A 45 -0.38 14.55 0.98
N ASP A 46 0.04 14.73 2.24
CA ASP A 46 -0.35 13.82 3.35
C ASP A 46 -1.87 13.79 3.56
N THR A 47 -2.58 14.86 3.15
CA THR A 47 -4.05 14.90 3.21
C THR A 47 -4.70 14.05 2.12
N GLU A 48 -4.10 14.01 0.93
CA GLU A 48 -4.62 13.28 -0.23
C GLU A 48 -4.30 11.79 -0.16
N ALA A 49 -3.09 11.46 0.29
CA ALA A 49 -2.56 10.10 0.29
C ALA A 49 -1.93 9.74 1.65
N PRO A 50 -2.69 9.76 2.75
CA PRO A 50 -2.16 9.56 4.11
C PRO A 50 -1.50 8.20 4.30
N ARG A 51 -1.99 7.17 3.59
CA ARG A 51 -1.39 5.84 3.60
C ARG A 51 0.00 5.85 2.96
N ASP A 52 0.13 6.45 1.79
CA ASP A 52 1.38 6.56 1.04
C ASP A 52 2.43 7.34 1.82
N TYR A 53 2.02 8.46 2.41
CA TYR A 53 2.88 9.26 3.28
C TYR A 53 3.33 8.52 4.52
N ALA A 54 2.43 7.79 5.17
CA ALA A 54 2.80 6.98 6.31
C ALA A 54 3.81 5.90 5.92
N ARG A 55 3.65 5.28 4.75
CA ARG A 55 4.60 4.29 4.21
C ARG A 55 5.97 4.89 3.96
N THR A 56 6.06 6.08 3.34
CA THR A 56 7.35 6.73 3.09
C THR A 56 8.06 7.06 4.39
N ARG A 57 7.35 7.50 5.43
CA ARG A 57 7.90 7.72 6.78
C ARG A 57 8.39 6.43 7.44
N ILE A 58 7.66 5.33 7.31
CA ILE A 58 8.06 4.01 7.84
C ILE A 58 9.30 3.48 7.13
N ASP A 59 9.36 3.61 5.80
CA ASP A 59 10.45 3.10 4.97
C ASP A 59 11.65 4.07 4.91
N ALA A 60 11.56 5.19 5.65
CA ALA A 60 12.55 6.26 5.70
C ALA A 60 12.90 6.84 4.31
N ILE A 61 11.91 6.95 3.44
CA ILE A 61 12.01 7.57 2.12
C ILE A 61 11.90 9.09 2.28
N THR A 62 12.94 9.81 1.87
CA THR A 62 12.92 11.27 1.82
C THR A 62 12.08 11.73 0.64
N LEU A 63 10.96 12.38 0.91
CA LEU A 63 10.11 13.01 -0.10
C LEU A 63 10.59 14.42 -0.47
N GLN A 64 10.16 14.89 -1.64
CA GLN A 64 10.28 16.29 -2.02
C GLN A 64 9.38 17.17 -1.15
N GLU A 65 9.74 18.45 -0.98
CA GLU A 65 8.91 19.39 -0.19
C GLU A 65 7.50 19.56 -0.76
N THR A 66 7.33 19.34 -2.07
CA THR A 66 6.05 19.41 -2.77
C THR A 66 5.18 18.17 -2.60
N GLY A 67 5.75 17.07 -2.11
CA GLY A 67 5.03 15.82 -1.85
C GLY A 67 5.44 14.64 -2.71
N ILE A 68 4.56 13.65 -2.85
CA ILE A 68 4.81 12.42 -3.61
C ILE A 68 4.51 12.68 -5.08
N SER A 69 5.52 12.59 -5.93
CA SER A 69 5.37 12.69 -7.39
C SER A 69 4.74 11.42 -8.00
N PRO A 70 4.21 11.49 -9.24
CA PRO A 70 3.66 10.31 -9.92
C PRO A 70 4.65 9.15 -10.03
N ALA A 71 5.94 9.45 -10.24
CA ALA A 71 6.98 8.43 -10.34
C ALA A 71 7.26 7.75 -9.00
N GLU A 72 7.28 8.50 -7.90
CA GLU A 72 7.44 7.96 -6.54
C GLU A 72 6.22 7.12 -6.15
N PHE A 73 5.01 7.61 -6.45
CA PHE A 73 3.77 6.86 -6.21
C PHE A 73 3.73 5.55 -7.00
N ALA A 74 4.10 5.57 -8.29
CA ALA A 74 4.16 4.36 -9.11
C ALA A 74 5.16 3.33 -8.53
N ALA A 75 6.28 3.77 -7.97
CA ALA A 75 7.24 2.89 -7.31
C ALA A 75 6.69 2.29 -6.00
N LEU A 76 5.95 3.08 -5.21
CA LEU A 76 5.26 2.60 -4.01
C LEU A 76 4.18 1.59 -4.39
N CYS A 77 3.27 1.95 -5.28
CA CYS A 77 2.13 1.14 -5.71
C CYS A 77 2.55 -0.21 -6.33
N ALA A 78 3.70 -0.26 -7.03
CA ALA A 78 4.23 -1.51 -7.58
C ALA A 78 4.95 -2.40 -6.55
N SER A 79 5.15 -1.93 -5.31
CA SER A 79 5.88 -2.68 -4.29
C SER A 79 4.99 -3.68 -3.55
N GLU A 80 5.57 -4.82 -3.14
CA GLU A 80 4.88 -5.80 -2.28
C GLU A 80 4.57 -5.23 -0.88
N ASN A 81 5.08 -4.04 -0.54
CA ASN A 81 4.80 -3.33 0.71
C ASN A 81 3.30 -2.96 0.86
N TRP A 82 2.53 -3.10 -0.23
CA TRP A 82 1.10 -2.80 -0.34
C TRP A 82 0.22 -4.05 -0.27
N ALA A 83 0.82 -5.24 -0.35
CA ALA A 83 0.09 -6.43 -0.78
C ALA A 83 -0.66 -7.17 0.33
N GLU A 84 -0.34 -6.99 1.62
CA GLU A 84 -1.18 -7.56 2.69
C GLU A 84 -0.97 -6.89 4.06
N ASN A 85 -2.01 -6.20 4.54
CA ASN A 85 -2.12 -5.71 5.91
C ASN A 85 -2.45 -6.88 6.85
N LYS A 86 -1.57 -7.86 6.91
CA LYS A 86 -1.74 -9.08 7.70
C LYS A 86 -0.78 -9.08 8.87
N PRO A 87 -1.28 -9.10 10.12
CA PRO A 87 -0.40 -9.20 11.27
C PRO A 87 0.18 -10.60 11.34
N GLU A 88 1.39 -10.68 11.91
CA GLU A 88 1.98 -11.96 12.27
C GLU A 88 1.02 -12.79 13.13
N GLU A 89 1.05 -14.11 12.96
CA GLU A 89 0.22 -15.02 13.74
C GLU A 89 0.54 -14.88 15.24
N GLY A 90 -0.48 -14.59 16.04
CA GLY A 90 -0.34 -14.38 17.49
C GLY A 90 -0.12 -12.93 17.92
N ALA A 91 -0.03 -11.98 16.99
CA ALA A 91 -0.03 -10.56 17.32
C ALA A 91 -1.36 -10.13 18.00
N PRO A 92 -1.35 -9.06 18.83
CA PRO A 92 -0.20 -8.20 19.15
C PRO A 92 0.74 -8.84 20.17
N PHE A 93 2.05 -8.62 20.02
CA PHE A 93 3.06 -9.14 20.94
C PHE A 93 3.45 -8.12 22.03
N GLU A 94 3.42 -8.55 23.29
CA GLU A 94 3.88 -7.73 24.41
C GLU A 94 5.40 -7.48 24.33
N GLY A 95 5.84 -6.27 24.69
CA GLY A 95 7.25 -5.91 24.70
C GLY A 95 7.50 -4.41 24.75
N ALA A 96 8.73 -4.00 25.09
CA ALA A 96 9.09 -2.59 25.14
C ALA A 96 8.98 -1.94 23.75
N ASN A 97 8.08 -0.97 23.62
CA ASN A 97 7.83 -0.25 22.37
C ASN A 97 8.72 0.99 22.27
N SER A 98 9.43 1.14 21.16
CA SER A 98 10.30 2.29 20.89
C SER A 98 9.65 3.33 19.96
N PHE A 99 8.47 3.05 19.42
CA PHE A 99 7.78 3.99 18.54
C PHE A 99 7.24 5.16 19.35
N THR A 100 7.35 6.35 18.79
CA THR A 100 6.53 7.49 19.21
C THR A 100 5.06 7.24 18.84
N GLU A 101 4.14 8.01 19.42
CA GLU A 101 2.72 7.95 19.05
C GLU A 101 2.52 8.17 17.54
N GLU A 102 3.24 9.12 16.96
CA GLU A 102 3.19 9.44 15.53
C GLU A 102 3.69 8.27 14.67
N GLN A 103 4.78 7.61 15.06
CA GLN A 103 5.28 6.43 14.35
C GLN A 103 4.30 5.24 14.46
N ALA A 104 3.59 5.10 15.58
CA ALA A 104 2.55 4.08 15.72
C ALA A 104 1.31 4.41 14.87
N ARG A 105 0.94 5.69 14.78
CA ARG A 105 -0.13 6.18 13.90
C ARG A 105 0.19 5.91 12.43
N ASP A 106 1.41 6.17 12.00
CA ASP A 106 1.85 5.87 10.62
C ASP A 106 1.65 4.40 10.29
N ARG A 107 1.94 3.50 11.23
CA ARG A 107 1.70 2.06 11.00
C ARG A 107 0.22 1.76 10.79
N ALA A 108 -0.66 2.35 11.59
CA ALA A 108 -2.11 2.19 11.39
C ALA A 108 -2.57 2.74 10.03
N LEU A 109 -2.12 3.94 9.64
CA LEU A 109 -2.44 4.55 8.34
C LEU A 109 -1.93 3.71 7.16
N ALA A 110 -0.71 3.19 7.26
CA ALA A 110 -0.11 2.31 6.27
C ALA A 110 -0.93 1.01 6.06
N TRP A 111 -1.76 0.66 7.04
CA TRP A 111 -2.66 -0.51 7.07
C TRP A 111 -4.12 -0.17 6.71
N ASP A 112 -4.34 0.94 6.00
CA ASP A 112 -5.65 1.43 5.56
C ASP A 112 -6.61 1.78 6.72
N VAL A 113 -6.10 1.92 7.95
CA VAL A 113 -6.90 2.46 9.05
C VAL A 113 -6.96 3.96 8.92
N THR A 114 -8.15 4.49 8.70
CA THR A 114 -8.42 5.93 8.59
C THR A 114 -8.96 6.50 9.91
N GLY A 115 -8.88 7.81 10.08
CA GLY A 115 -9.46 8.48 11.26
C GLY A 115 -8.89 7.97 12.59
N VAL A 116 -7.61 7.60 12.62
CA VAL A 116 -6.93 7.06 13.80
C VAL A 116 -7.03 8.05 14.96
N SER A 117 -7.54 7.63 16.11
CA SER A 117 -7.67 8.47 17.31
C SER A 117 -6.30 8.82 17.91
N ALA A 118 -6.28 9.56 19.02
CA ALA A 118 -5.10 9.57 19.89
C ALA A 118 -4.75 8.13 20.29
N LEU A 119 -3.46 7.79 20.29
CA LEU A 119 -2.98 6.48 20.71
C LEU A 119 -2.41 6.56 22.13
N THR A 120 -2.69 5.55 22.95
CA THR A 120 -2.11 5.43 24.30
C THR A 120 -1.28 4.16 24.37
N LEU A 121 -0.03 4.27 24.82
CA LEU A 121 0.81 3.11 25.10
C LEU A 121 0.36 2.47 26.41
N ASP A 122 -0.01 1.19 26.37
CA ASP A 122 -0.42 0.45 27.55
C ASP A 122 0.77 -0.20 28.29
N GLU A 123 0.47 -0.89 29.39
CA GLU A 123 1.46 -1.54 30.25
C GLU A 123 2.16 -2.74 29.58
N GLN A 124 1.57 -3.30 28.52
CA GLN A 124 2.12 -4.38 27.70
C GLN A 124 3.03 -3.84 26.58
N GLY A 125 3.14 -2.51 26.44
CA GLY A 125 3.87 -1.87 25.36
C GLY A 125 3.13 -1.89 24.02
N ILE A 126 1.80 -1.96 24.05
CA ILE A 126 0.95 -1.89 22.87
C ILE A 126 0.34 -0.50 22.77
N TRP A 127 0.49 0.14 21.62
CA TRP A 127 -0.24 1.36 21.31
C TRP A 127 -1.69 1.03 21.02
N ARG A 128 -2.63 1.64 21.74
CA ARG A 128 -4.07 1.43 21.59
C ARG A 128 -4.81 2.69 21.17
N GLY A 129 -5.76 2.51 20.28
CA GLY A 129 -6.72 3.54 19.91
C GLY A 129 -7.84 2.99 19.04
N GLU A 130 -8.44 3.86 18.26
CA GLU A 130 -9.58 3.56 17.40
C GLU A 130 -9.35 4.12 16.01
N GLY A 131 -10.11 3.61 15.03
CA GLY A 131 -10.11 4.14 13.69
C GLY A 131 -11.24 3.53 12.86
N GLN A 132 -11.13 3.68 11.55
CA GLN A 132 -12.05 3.09 10.59
C GLN A 132 -11.28 2.26 9.57
N LEU A 133 -11.74 1.03 9.35
CA LEU A 133 -11.22 0.15 8.31
C LEU A 133 -12.39 -0.31 7.45
N ALA A 134 -12.30 -0.08 6.13
CA ALA A 134 -13.37 -0.39 5.17
C ALA A 134 -14.76 0.16 5.59
N GLY A 135 -14.79 1.37 6.18
CA GLY A 135 -16.02 2.04 6.62
C GLY A 135 -16.61 1.52 7.94
N ALA A 136 -15.97 0.56 8.60
CA ALA A 136 -16.37 0.08 9.92
C ALA A 136 -15.46 0.63 11.01
N ALA A 137 -16.03 0.98 12.17
CA ALA A 137 -15.26 1.37 13.34
C ALA A 137 -14.49 0.16 13.89
N VAL A 138 -13.19 0.35 14.16
CA VAL A 138 -12.30 -0.67 14.70
C VAL A 138 -11.51 -0.15 15.89
N SER A 139 -11.24 -1.02 16.85
CA SER A 139 -10.15 -0.83 17.80
C SER A 139 -8.84 -1.20 17.12
N VAL A 140 -7.77 -0.47 17.43
CA VAL A 140 -6.44 -0.63 16.83
C VAL A 140 -5.43 -0.94 17.93
N ALA A 141 -4.57 -1.93 17.68
CA ALA A 141 -3.44 -2.29 18.52
C ALA A 141 -2.17 -2.34 17.66
N ILE A 142 -1.13 -1.60 18.04
CA ILE A 142 0.17 -1.60 17.36
C ILE A 142 1.25 -2.08 18.33
N ASP A 143 1.91 -3.19 18.00
CA ASP A 143 2.95 -3.78 18.84
C ASP A 143 4.36 -3.24 18.52
N TYR A 144 5.35 -3.64 19.33
CA TYR A 144 6.74 -3.17 19.21
C TYR A 144 7.43 -3.61 17.91
N LYS A 145 6.90 -4.62 17.22
CA LYS A 145 7.41 -5.10 15.93
C LYS A 145 6.79 -4.33 14.76
N GLY A 146 5.71 -3.59 15.02
CA GLY A 146 4.96 -2.83 14.02
C GLY A 146 3.82 -3.61 13.40
N ASN A 147 3.38 -4.73 13.99
CA ASN A 147 2.11 -5.34 13.59
C ASN A 147 0.96 -4.40 13.96
N VAL A 148 -0.05 -4.33 13.10
CA VAL A 148 -1.31 -3.66 13.42
C VAL A 148 -2.41 -4.71 13.48
N VAL A 149 -3.09 -4.77 14.62
CA VAL A 149 -4.26 -5.64 14.81
C VAL A 149 -5.48 -4.76 14.92
N THR A 150 -6.48 -5.04 14.09
CA THR A 150 -7.77 -4.35 14.12
C THR A 150 -8.86 -5.31 14.59
N THR A 151 -9.75 -4.82 15.45
CA THR A 151 -10.92 -5.57 15.89
C THR A 151 -12.18 -4.71 15.70
N PRO A 152 -13.24 -5.22 15.03
CA PRO A 152 -14.48 -4.48 14.87
C PRO A 152 -15.05 -4.03 16.22
N LYS A 153 -15.49 -2.77 16.31
CA LYS A 153 -16.22 -2.28 17.47
C LYS A 153 -17.68 -2.74 17.39
N SER A 154 -18.19 -3.25 18.51
CA SER A 154 -19.58 -3.71 18.66
C SER A 154 -20.54 -2.56 18.94
#